data_AF-A0A2G5HP75-F1
#
_entry.id   AF-A0A2G5HP75-F1
#
_cell.length_a   1.000
_cell.length_b   1.000
_cell.length_c   1.000
_cell.angle_alpha   90.00
_cell.angle_beta   90.00
_cell.angle_gamma   90.00
#
_symmetry.space_group_name_H-M   'P 1'
#
loop_
_entity.id
_entity.type
_entity.pdbx_description
1 polymer ?
#
loop_
_entity_poly.entity_id
_entity_poly.type
_entity_poly.pdbx_seq_one_letter_code
_entity_poly.pdbx_strand_id
1 'polypeptide(L)'
;MALRSLLITLASLSALTGAAPQPRVDVIEVRDESGDLVSRQLPTIDEDYAPKDVACPNTQLVRPASGLNSDESKYIRSRKPKADAGLSAWLAKRGKFSTSSQPLVALTSSGGGYRALLETAGVVQALDGRDGNFSTSGIFQGLTYEAGLSGGAWFLSSFSGNNWPTVSSLRDGLWEPQFQASLLLPANLQGTDKYAEVTTDIVAKQLAGFDNTIIDAWGRLLSYQFLYGEDGGDDIRLSTLTSFSNFTSFNVPYPIMTALGVDDSSEGQCVPTINATQYEFAPYEYGSWDQGVSAFASTKYMGSDLTNGRPTNAGKCIEHYDNIGYIFGTSSDIFVAACSVLTPSNSSNADLANFLQDIISVSKRPAFQDLFGIYPNPFFNYSRSTTVKNDKLITMADGGLAGQNVPIWPFIQPARKIDVLIANDNSADTTDNFPNGTEIRQTYENAQAAGLTRMPFIPDVAEFVAKGLNKRAVFFGCDEPNTVFLIYLPNVNYTYPSNQPTSKIQYSVEETNGMIQNGNAIATQNGDANWGLCFACGIKARDGRGKLPKGCDACFQKYCYRR
;
A
#
# COMPACT_ATOMS: atom_id res chain seq x y z
N MET A 1 -4.80 -44.75 37.80
CA MET A 1 -4.32 -46.06 37.31
C MET A 1 -3.59 -45.79 35.99
N ALA A 2 -2.30 -46.00 35.77
CA ALA A 2 -1.13 -46.37 36.58
C ALA A 2 0.08 -45.78 35.79
N LEU A 3 0.98 -45.00 36.44
CA LEU A 3 2.39 -45.37 36.74
C LEU A 3 3.20 -45.88 35.53
N ARG A 4 4.48 -45.57 35.29
CA ARG A 4 5.54 -44.72 35.88
C ARG A 4 6.80 -45.00 35.03
N SER A 5 7.69 -44.01 34.87
CA SER A 5 9.17 -44.15 34.72
C SER A 5 9.71 -44.85 33.44
N LEU A 6 10.84 -44.48 32.84
CA LEU A 6 12.19 -44.35 33.42
C LEU A 6 13.16 -43.66 32.44
N LEU A 7 14.12 -42.89 32.97
CA LEU A 7 15.30 -42.34 32.30
C LEU A 7 16.29 -43.41 31.82
N ILE A 8 17.04 -43.12 30.73
CA ILE A 8 18.46 -43.51 30.59
C ILE A 8 19.24 -42.34 29.95
N THR A 9 20.26 -41.89 30.68
CA THR A 9 21.37 -40.99 30.31
C THR A 9 22.51 -41.74 29.61
N LEU A 10 23.23 -41.11 28.67
CA LEU A 10 24.71 -41.13 28.64
C LEU A 10 25.30 -40.09 27.65
N ALA A 11 26.20 -39.27 28.20
CA ALA A 11 27.12 -38.35 27.52
C ALA A 11 28.26 -39.14 26.83
N SER A 12 29.00 -38.65 25.82
CA SER A 12 29.97 -37.55 25.93
C SER A 12 30.74 -37.33 24.60
N LEU A 13 31.17 -36.07 24.42
CA LEU A 13 32.15 -35.43 23.52
C LEU A 13 32.81 -36.18 22.34
N SER A 14 32.76 -35.54 21.16
CA SER A 14 33.92 -35.37 20.28
C SER A 14 33.81 -34.02 19.56
N ALA A 15 34.78 -33.13 19.77
CA ALA A 15 34.94 -31.91 18.99
C ALA A 15 35.62 -32.27 17.67
N LEU A 16 34.95 -32.03 16.54
CA LEU A 16 35.55 -31.95 15.21
C LEU A 16 34.76 -30.91 14.42
N THR A 17 35.48 -29.91 13.92
CA THR A 17 35.04 -28.93 12.93
C THR A 17 34.39 -29.61 11.74
N GLY A 18 33.11 -29.37 11.50
CA GLY A 18 32.38 -29.86 10.33
C GLY A 18 31.20 -28.93 10.08
N ALA A 19 31.06 -28.50 8.83
CA ALA A 19 29.98 -27.63 8.36
C ALA A 19 28.60 -28.13 8.83
N ALA A 20 27.66 -27.20 9.03
CA ALA A 20 26.26 -27.53 9.28
C ALA A 20 25.76 -28.55 8.23
N PRO A 21 25.00 -29.59 8.63
CA PRO A 21 24.45 -30.53 7.67
C PRO A 21 23.49 -29.79 6.75
N GLN A 22 23.71 -29.88 5.43
CA GLN A 22 22.73 -29.41 4.45
C GLN A 22 21.39 -30.13 4.69
N PRO A 23 20.25 -29.43 4.59
CA PRO A 23 18.95 -30.08 4.67
C PRO A 23 18.81 -31.08 3.52
N ARG A 24 18.31 -32.29 3.82
CA ARG A 24 17.87 -33.23 2.79
C ARG A 24 16.64 -32.63 2.11
N VAL A 25 16.79 -32.30 0.83
CA VAL A 25 15.67 -32.02 -0.06
C VAL A 25 15.10 -33.37 -0.50
N ASP A 26 13.85 -33.65 -0.15
CA ASP A 26 13.16 -34.84 -0.63
C ASP A 26 12.85 -34.68 -2.13
N VAL A 27 13.24 -35.69 -2.92
CA VAL A 27 13.12 -35.69 -4.38
C VAL A 27 11.68 -36.01 -4.78
N ILE A 28 11.07 -35.21 -5.65
CA ILE A 28 9.75 -35.50 -6.21
C ILE A 28 9.92 -36.52 -7.35
N GLU A 29 9.25 -37.65 -7.20
CA GLU A 29 9.20 -38.73 -8.19
C GLU A 29 8.00 -38.53 -9.13
N VAL A 30 8.26 -38.09 -10.37
CA VAL A 30 7.22 -37.98 -11.40
C VAL A 30 7.01 -39.37 -12.00
N ARG A 31 5.78 -39.86 -11.96
CA ARG A 31 5.38 -41.17 -12.49
C ARG A 31 4.35 -41.02 -13.61
N ASP A 32 4.40 -41.88 -14.62
CA ASP A 32 3.42 -41.91 -15.70
C ASP A 32 2.10 -42.59 -15.27
N GLU A 33 1.12 -42.64 -16.18
CA GLU A 33 -0.19 -43.26 -15.94
C GLU A 33 -0.11 -44.77 -15.63
N SER A 34 1.01 -45.43 -15.95
CA SER A 34 1.32 -46.82 -15.57
C SER A 34 2.01 -46.94 -14.21
N GLY A 35 2.38 -45.84 -13.58
CA GLY A 35 3.07 -45.78 -12.29
C GLY A 35 4.60 -45.90 -12.39
N ASP A 36 5.16 -45.89 -13.60
CA ASP A 36 6.60 -45.98 -13.83
C ASP A 36 7.28 -44.62 -13.68
N LEU A 37 8.49 -44.62 -13.12
CA LEU A 37 9.26 -43.40 -12.85
C LEU A 37 9.76 -42.76 -14.14
N VAL A 38 9.27 -41.56 -14.43
CA VAL A 38 9.61 -40.77 -15.63
C VAL A 38 10.76 -39.81 -15.35
N SER A 39 10.81 -39.21 -14.16
CA SER A 39 11.81 -38.20 -13.81
C SER A 39 11.96 -38.04 -12.29
N ARG A 40 13.19 -37.72 -11.86
CA ARG A 40 13.50 -37.21 -10.53
C ARG A 40 13.84 -35.73 -10.66
N GLN A 41 12.93 -34.86 -10.27
CA GLN A 41 13.19 -33.43 -10.19
C GLN A 41 13.45 -33.05 -8.74
N LEU A 42 14.56 -32.33 -8.52
CA LEU A 42 14.65 -31.47 -7.35
C LEU A 42 13.63 -30.36 -7.60
N PRO A 43 12.74 -30.02 -6.65
CA PRO A 43 12.04 -28.75 -6.74
C PRO A 43 13.13 -27.68 -6.94
N THR A 44 13.06 -26.94 -8.03
CA THR A 44 13.75 -25.66 -8.11
C THR A 44 13.17 -24.85 -6.97
N ILE A 45 13.91 -24.76 -5.87
CA ILE A 45 13.58 -23.81 -4.82
C ILE A 45 13.76 -22.47 -5.50
N ASP A 46 12.65 -21.83 -5.84
CA ASP A 46 12.69 -20.42 -6.16
C ASP A 46 13.04 -19.69 -4.86
N GLU A 47 14.19 -19.01 -4.86
CA GLU A 47 14.67 -18.23 -3.72
C GLU A 47 14.45 -16.73 -3.97
N ASP A 48 13.56 -16.36 -4.89
CA ASP A 48 13.39 -14.97 -5.31
C ASP A 48 12.65 -14.10 -4.28
N TYR A 49 11.80 -14.71 -3.45
CA TYR A 49 11.24 -14.09 -2.24
C TYR A 49 12.28 -13.84 -1.13
N ALA A 50 13.31 -14.70 -1.02
CA ALA A 50 14.23 -14.64 0.10
C ALA A 50 15.15 -13.40 0.04
N PRO A 51 15.35 -12.67 1.16
CA PRO A 51 16.35 -11.61 1.24
C PRO A 51 17.77 -12.15 0.97
N LYS A 52 18.60 -11.37 0.27
CA LYS A 52 19.95 -11.80 -0.16
C LYS A 52 21.05 -10.86 0.33
N ASP A 53 22.15 -11.46 0.79
CA ASP A 53 23.39 -10.76 1.13
C ASP A 53 24.03 -10.13 -0.12
N VAL A 54 24.34 -8.84 -0.05
CA VAL A 54 25.04 -8.11 -1.10
C VAL A 54 26.10 -7.16 -0.55
N ALA A 55 26.95 -6.65 -1.43
CA ALA A 55 27.83 -5.55 -1.10
C ALA A 55 27.04 -4.25 -0.92
N CYS A 56 27.29 -3.52 0.16
CA CYS A 56 26.70 -2.21 0.37
C CYS A 56 27.15 -1.19 -0.69
N PRO A 57 26.29 -0.23 -1.05
CA PRO A 57 26.70 0.87 -1.91
C PRO A 57 27.61 1.84 -1.15
N ASN A 58 28.35 2.66 -1.89
CA ASN A 58 29.12 3.77 -1.31
C ASN A 58 28.25 4.98 -0.96
N THR A 59 26.95 4.92 -1.22
CA THR A 59 25.98 5.99 -0.93
C THR A 59 25.44 5.86 0.49
N GLN A 60 24.98 6.99 1.05
CA GLN A 60 24.32 7.00 2.35
C GLN A 60 23.02 6.20 2.30
N LEU A 61 22.83 5.29 3.27
CA LEU A 61 21.65 4.42 3.35
C LEU A 61 20.50 5.05 4.14
N VAL A 62 20.79 6.00 5.05
CA VAL A 62 19.81 6.68 5.90
C VAL A 62 20.01 8.18 5.83
N ARG A 63 18.97 8.95 5.50
CA ARG A 63 18.99 10.42 5.45
C ARG A 63 18.01 11.04 6.45
N PRO A 64 18.29 12.26 6.95
CA PRO A 64 17.30 13.06 7.66
C PRO A 64 16.10 13.43 6.80
N ALA A 65 14.89 13.47 7.39
CA ALA A 65 13.65 13.97 6.79
C ALA A 65 13.61 15.52 6.69
N SER A 66 14.66 16.13 6.12
CA SER A 66 14.81 17.60 6.00
C SER A 66 14.47 18.15 4.60
N GLY A 67 14.07 17.26 3.69
CA GLY A 67 13.77 17.53 2.29
C GLY A 67 13.50 16.20 1.58
N LEU A 68 13.26 16.26 0.26
CA LEU A 68 13.08 15.06 -0.55
C LEU A 68 14.39 14.35 -0.82
N ASN A 69 14.31 13.04 -1.04
CA ASN A 69 15.37 12.26 -1.65
C ASN A 69 15.81 12.89 -2.98
N SER A 70 17.10 12.77 -3.31
CA SER A 70 17.62 13.32 -4.56
C SER A 70 17.02 12.64 -5.80
N ASP A 71 16.74 11.34 -5.73
CA ASP A 71 16.18 10.56 -6.83
C ASP A 71 14.68 10.75 -6.96
N GLU A 72 13.92 10.86 -5.85
CA GLU A 72 12.53 11.35 -5.92
C GLU A 72 12.49 12.76 -6.55
N SER A 73 13.37 13.66 -6.11
CA SER A 73 13.45 15.01 -6.68
C SER A 73 13.80 15.00 -8.17
N LYS A 74 14.68 14.11 -8.62
CA LYS A 74 15.00 13.93 -10.06
C LYS A 74 13.80 13.37 -10.82
N TYR A 75 13.14 12.35 -10.28
CA TYR A 75 11.97 11.73 -10.88
C TYR A 75 10.88 12.77 -11.11
N ILE A 76 10.54 13.56 -10.09
CA ILE A 76 9.50 14.58 -10.18
C ILE A 76 9.87 15.68 -11.17
N ARG A 77 11.13 16.11 -11.23
CA ARG A 77 11.59 17.07 -12.26
C ARG A 77 11.43 16.53 -13.68
N SER A 78 11.66 15.24 -13.90
CA SER A 78 11.49 14.60 -15.21
C SER A 78 10.03 14.28 -15.54
N ARG A 79 9.23 13.97 -14.52
CA ARG A 79 7.80 13.69 -14.64
C ARG A 79 6.99 14.97 -14.90
N LYS A 80 7.35 16.09 -14.26
CA LYS A 80 6.58 17.34 -14.32
C LYS A 80 6.28 17.83 -15.74
N PRO A 81 7.23 17.85 -16.71
CA PRO A 81 6.91 18.21 -18.10
C PRO A 81 5.86 17.30 -18.75
N LYS A 82 5.88 15.99 -18.46
CA LYS A 82 4.87 15.04 -18.96
C LYS A 82 3.51 15.24 -18.30
N ALA A 83 3.50 15.46 -16.99
CA ALA A 83 2.31 15.81 -16.23
C ALA A 83 1.68 17.10 -16.76
N ASP A 84 2.49 18.13 -17.03
CA ASP A 84 2.03 19.42 -17.53
C ASP A 84 1.45 19.32 -18.94
N ALA A 85 2.06 18.51 -19.79
CA ALA A 85 1.55 18.23 -21.13
C ALA A 85 0.20 17.50 -21.07
N GLY A 86 0.09 16.44 -20.26
CA GLY A 86 -1.15 15.69 -20.06
C GLY A 86 -2.27 16.56 -19.51
N LEU A 87 -1.99 17.32 -18.45
CA LEU A 87 -2.96 18.20 -17.82
C LEU A 87 -3.37 19.34 -18.75
N SER A 88 -2.44 19.94 -19.49
CA SER A 88 -2.75 20.99 -20.48
C SER A 88 -3.63 20.46 -21.61
N ALA A 89 -3.36 19.26 -22.11
CA ALA A 89 -4.16 18.62 -23.15
C ALA A 89 -5.59 18.31 -22.69
N TRP A 90 -5.76 17.90 -21.42
CA TRP A 90 -7.09 17.71 -20.84
C TRP A 90 -7.81 19.04 -20.60
N LEU A 91 -7.15 20.03 -19.99
CA LEU A 91 -7.73 21.35 -19.68
C LEU A 91 -8.22 22.08 -20.92
N ALA A 92 -7.49 21.98 -22.05
CA ALA A 92 -7.89 22.58 -23.32
C ALA A 92 -9.27 22.10 -23.81
N LYS A 93 -9.70 20.89 -23.40
CA LYS A 93 -11.03 20.33 -23.72
C LYS A 93 -12.12 20.77 -22.74
N ARG A 94 -11.77 21.38 -21.60
CA ARG A 94 -12.72 21.74 -20.53
C ARG A 94 -13.04 23.23 -20.47
N GLY A 95 -12.20 24.09 -21.06
CA GLY A 95 -12.43 25.53 -21.11
C GLY A 95 -11.18 26.29 -21.50
N LYS A 96 -11.26 27.63 -21.46
CA LYS A 96 -10.13 28.53 -21.79
C LYS A 96 -9.17 28.69 -20.60
N PHE A 97 -8.68 27.58 -20.05
CA PHE A 97 -7.72 27.59 -18.95
C PHE A 97 -6.32 27.97 -19.44
N SER A 98 -5.54 28.63 -18.58
CA SER A 98 -4.12 28.86 -18.87
C SER A 98 -3.35 27.55 -18.86
N THR A 99 -2.54 27.36 -19.91
CA THR A 99 -1.63 26.21 -20.06
C THR A 99 -0.15 26.61 -19.93
N SER A 100 0.13 27.86 -19.51
CA SER A 100 1.51 28.36 -19.35
C SER A 100 2.27 27.72 -18.18
N SER A 101 1.53 27.29 -17.16
CA SER A 101 2.01 26.56 -15.99
C SER A 101 0.90 25.65 -15.51
N GLN A 102 1.28 24.56 -14.84
CA GLN A 102 0.34 23.66 -14.20
C GLN A 102 0.73 23.38 -12.75
N PRO A 103 -0.24 23.17 -11.86
CA PRO A 103 -0.01 22.80 -10.47
C PRO A 103 0.58 21.39 -10.35
N LEU A 104 1.21 21.09 -9.21
CA LEU A 104 1.48 19.72 -8.79
C LEU A 104 0.19 19.08 -8.27
N VAL A 105 -0.30 18.09 -9.02
CA VAL A 105 -1.51 17.33 -8.68
C VAL A 105 -1.12 15.94 -8.19
N ALA A 106 -1.70 15.51 -7.08
CA ALA A 106 -1.55 14.16 -6.54
C ALA A 106 -2.91 13.48 -6.40
N LEU A 107 -2.90 12.15 -6.37
CA LEU A 107 -4.05 11.30 -6.06
C LEU A 107 -3.75 10.52 -4.77
N THR A 108 -4.74 10.36 -3.90
CA THR A 108 -4.68 9.47 -2.76
C THR A 108 -5.93 8.62 -2.67
N SER A 109 -5.78 7.34 -2.34
CA SER A 109 -6.86 6.36 -2.23
C SER A 109 -6.86 5.69 -0.87
N SER A 110 -8.02 5.69 -0.22
CA SER A 110 -8.16 5.16 1.14
C SER A 110 -8.05 3.65 1.24
N GLY A 111 -7.99 3.15 2.48
CA GLY A 111 -8.21 1.75 2.79
C GLY A 111 -9.68 1.31 2.71
N GLY A 112 -9.90 0.01 2.89
CA GLY A 112 -11.23 -0.62 2.79
C GLY A 112 -11.28 -1.94 2.02
N GLY A 113 -10.17 -2.68 1.95
CA GLY A 113 -10.08 -3.97 1.25
C GLY A 113 -10.48 -3.89 -0.23
N TYR A 114 -11.15 -4.93 -0.74
CA TYR A 114 -11.58 -5.00 -2.15
C TYR A 114 -12.54 -3.88 -2.54
N ARG A 115 -13.36 -3.38 -1.60
CA ARG A 115 -14.22 -2.22 -1.86
C ARG A 115 -13.38 -1.03 -2.29
N ALA A 116 -12.36 -0.69 -1.50
CA ALA A 116 -11.49 0.43 -1.81
C ALA A 116 -10.66 0.19 -3.09
N LEU A 117 -10.17 -1.04 -3.32
CA LEU A 117 -9.46 -1.41 -4.55
C LEU A 117 -10.34 -1.16 -5.78
N LEU A 118 -11.55 -1.72 -5.81
CA LEU A 118 -12.42 -1.70 -6.99
C LEU A 118 -13.04 -0.31 -7.24
N GLU A 119 -13.41 0.42 -6.20
CA GLU A 119 -13.86 1.81 -6.36
C GLU A 119 -12.71 2.71 -6.84
N THR A 120 -11.51 2.54 -6.28
CA THR A 120 -10.30 3.25 -6.76
C THR A 120 -10.02 2.91 -8.21
N ALA A 121 -10.14 1.65 -8.60
CA ALA A 121 -9.95 1.21 -9.97
C ALA A 121 -10.92 1.92 -10.92
N GLY A 122 -12.20 2.02 -10.57
CA GLY A 122 -13.17 2.81 -11.33
C GLY A 122 -12.80 4.30 -11.39
N VAL A 123 -12.35 4.90 -10.29
CA VAL A 123 -11.90 6.30 -10.30
C VAL A 123 -10.72 6.47 -11.25
N VAL A 124 -9.67 5.66 -11.14
CA VAL A 124 -8.49 5.75 -12.00
C VAL A 124 -8.82 5.46 -13.46
N GLN A 125 -9.68 4.48 -13.75
CA GLN A 125 -10.18 4.21 -15.10
C GLN A 125 -10.84 5.46 -15.72
N ALA A 126 -11.66 6.18 -14.96
CA ALA A 126 -12.28 7.41 -15.43
C ALA A 126 -11.32 8.59 -15.57
N LEU A 127 -10.22 8.61 -14.81
CA LEU A 127 -9.17 9.63 -14.91
C LEU A 127 -8.17 9.32 -16.03
N ASP A 128 -7.97 8.06 -16.40
CA ASP A 128 -6.96 7.61 -17.36
C ASP A 128 -7.44 7.80 -18.81
N GLY A 129 -6.70 8.59 -19.58
CA GLY A 129 -6.97 8.79 -21.01
C GLY A 129 -6.73 7.56 -21.89
N ARG A 130 -6.09 6.50 -21.36
CA ARG A 130 -5.84 5.23 -22.05
C ARG A 130 -7.00 4.25 -21.96
N ASP A 131 -7.87 4.40 -20.97
CA ASP A 131 -8.81 3.34 -20.56
C ASP A 131 -10.29 3.75 -20.60
N GLY A 132 -10.58 5.00 -20.92
CA GLY A 132 -11.96 5.50 -20.99
C GLY A 132 -12.09 6.79 -21.78
N ASN A 133 -13.33 7.15 -22.05
CA ASN A 133 -13.69 8.42 -22.68
C ASN A 133 -14.73 9.17 -21.84
N PHE A 134 -14.29 9.61 -20.67
CA PHE A 134 -15.06 10.39 -19.72
C PHE A 134 -14.70 11.88 -19.78
N SER A 135 -15.52 12.72 -19.15
CA SER A 135 -15.21 14.15 -18.99
C SER A 135 -13.88 14.38 -18.23
N THR A 136 -13.46 13.41 -17.43
CA THR A 136 -12.23 13.38 -16.61
C THR A 136 -11.05 12.65 -17.25
N SER A 137 -11.25 11.92 -18.37
CA SER A 137 -10.19 11.12 -18.99
C SER A 137 -9.04 12.00 -19.48
N GLY A 138 -7.84 11.75 -18.96
CA GLY A 138 -6.63 12.52 -19.18
C GLY A 138 -6.05 13.17 -17.91
N ILE A 139 -6.80 13.19 -16.81
CA ILE A 139 -6.31 13.70 -15.51
C ILE A 139 -5.17 12.81 -14.99
N PHE A 140 -5.24 11.48 -15.14
CA PHE A 140 -4.19 10.57 -14.66
C PHE A 140 -2.82 10.91 -15.26
N GLN A 141 -2.78 11.22 -16.56
CA GLN A 141 -1.55 11.66 -17.23
C GLN A 141 -0.99 12.97 -16.66
N GLY A 142 -1.80 13.76 -15.96
CA GLY A 142 -1.41 14.98 -15.25
C GLY A 142 -0.97 14.80 -13.80
N LEU A 143 -1.07 13.60 -13.23
CA LEU A 143 -0.69 13.32 -11.84
C LEU A 143 0.83 13.24 -11.68
N THR A 144 1.35 13.79 -10.58
CA THR A 144 2.76 13.74 -10.21
C THR A 144 3.05 12.71 -9.15
N TYR A 145 2.11 12.48 -8.24
CA TYR A 145 2.18 11.50 -7.17
C TYR A 145 0.86 10.75 -7.03
N GLU A 146 0.96 9.52 -6.52
CA GLU A 146 -0.17 8.69 -6.17
C GLU A 146 0.15 7.97 -4.86
N ALA A 147 -0.76 8.02 -3.89
CA ALA A 147 -0.63 7.26 -2.65
C ALA A 147 -1.82 6.36 -2.38
N GLY A 148 -1.55 5.24 -1.69
CA GLY A 148 -2.58 4.31 -1.26
C GLY A 148 -2.23 3.69 0.08
N LEU A 149 -3.24 3.31 0.84
CA LEU A 149 -3.09 2.48 2.03
C LEU A 149 -4.12 1.36 2.00
N SER A 150 -3.82 0.21 2.62
CA SER A 150 -4.70 -0.95 2.69
C SER A 150 -5.26 -1.31 1.30
N GLY A 151 -6.58 -1.39 1.12
CA GLY A 151 -7.21 -1.63 -0.20
C GLY A 151 -6.77 -0.66 -1.31
N GLY A 152 -6.47 0.60 -1.00
CA GLY A 152 -5.87 1.55 -1.93
C GLY A 152 -4.41 1.22 -2.28
N ALA A 153 -3.64 0.67 -1.32
CA ALA A 153 -2.31 0.15 -1.57
C ALA A 153 -2.34 -1.15 -2.40
N TRP A 154 -3.39 -1.97 -2.29
CA TRP A 154 -3.59 -3.13 -3.16
C TRP A 154 -3.79 -2.71 -4.61
N PHE A 155 -4.65 -1.72 -4.86
CA PHE A 155 -4.80 -1.13 -6.19
C PHE A 155 -3.45 -0.59 -6.71
N LEU A 156 -2.80 0.27 -5.93
CA LEU A 156 -1.55 0.91 -6.34
C LEU A 156 -0.43 -0.11 -6.62
N SER A 157 -0.36 -1.19 -5.83
CA SER A 157 0.61 -2.25 -6.02
C SER A 157 0.30 -3.15 -7.21
N SER A 158 -0.98 -3.50 -7.41
CA SER A 158 -1.40 -4.22 -8.62
C SER A 158 -1.10 -3.39 -9.88
N PHE A 159 -1.31 -2.08 -9.80
CA PHE A 159 -1.07 -1.20 -10.92
C PHE A 159 0.42 -1.03 -11.19
N SER A 160 1.20 -0.64 -10.17
CA SER A 160 2.63 -0.37 -10.33
C SER A 160 3.47 -1.63 -10.53
N GLY A 161 3.18 -2.72 -9.82
CA GLY A 161 3.84 -4.02 -9.95
C GLY A 161 3.67 -4.66 -11.33
N ASN A 162 2.56 -4.38 -12.03
CA ASN A 162 2.36 -4.82 -13.41
C ASN A 162 2.79 -3.76 -14.45
N ASN A 163 3.66 -2.81 -14.08
CA ASN A 163 4.16 -1.73 -14.94
C ASN A 163 3.05 -0.83 -15.50
N TRP A 164 2.07 -0.45 -14.66
CA TRP A 164 0.98 0.49 -14.96
C TRP A 164 0.21 0.19 -16.26
N PRO A 165 -0.47 -0.97 -16.35
CA PRO A 165 -1.36 -1.29 -17.45
C PRO A 165 -2.60 -0.38 -17.43
N THR A 166 -3.68 -0.73 -18.12
CA THR A 166 -4.98 -0.09 -17.90
C THR A 166 -5.78 -0.87 -16.86
N VAL A 167 -6.77 -0.22 -16.24
CA VAL A 167 -7.66 -0.89 -15.27
C VAL A 167 -8.46 -1.98 -15.97
N SER A 168 -8.95 -1.75 -17.20
CA SER A 168 -9.63 -2.80 -17.97
C SER A 168 -8.74 -4.02 -18.19
N SER A 169 -7.44 -3.82 -18.48
CA SER A 169 -6.51 -4.93 -18.69
C SER A 169 -6.31 -5.77 -17.43
N LEU A 170 -6.18 -5.14 -16.26
CA LEU A 170 -6.07 -5.86 -14.99
C LEU A 170 -7.38 -6.53 -14.61
N ARG A 171 -8.51 -5.82 -14.79
CA ARG A 171 -9.84 -6.36 -14.53
C ARG A 171 -10.05 -7.68 -15.28
N ASP A 172 -9.91 -7.63 -16.60
CA ASP A 172 -10.24 -8.74 -17.50
C ASP A 172 -9.21 -9.87 -17.41
N GLY A 173 -7.92 -9.51 -17.26
CA GLY A 173 -6.82 -10.46 -17.36
C GLY A 173 -6.34 -11.03 -16.03
N LEU A 174 -6.69 -10.42 -14.90
CA LEU A 174 -6.13 -10.79 -13.59
C LEU A 174 -7.16 -10.77 -12.47
N TRP A 175 -7.94 -9.70 -12.32
CA TRP A 175 -8.77 -9.54 -11.12
C TRP A 175 -10.05 -10.37 -11.15
N GLU A 176 -10.79 -10.36 -12.26
CA GLU A 176 -12.05 -11.09 -12.40
C GLU A 176 -11.93 -12.58 -12.04
N PRO A 177 -11.01 -13.36 -12.65
CA PRO A 177 -10.86 -14.77 -12.29
C PRO A 177 -10.35 -14.95 -10.85
N GLN A 178 -9.46 -14.09 -10.37
CA GLN A 178 -8.75 -14.26 -9.11
C GLN A 178 -9.65 -13.89 -7.93
N PHE A 179 -10.46 -12.83 -8.06
CA PHE A 179 -11.37 -12.37 -7.02
C PHE A 179 -12.58 -13.29 -6.92
N GLN A 180 -13.00 -13.91 -8.03
CA GLN A 180 -14.03 -14.93 -8.02
C GLN A 180 -13.51 -16.24 -7.40
N ALA A 181 -12.27 -16.64 -7.71
CA ALA A 181 -11.67 -17.83 -7.11
C ALA A 181 -11.33 -17.62 -5.62
N SER A 182 -10.87 -16.42 -5.24
CA SER A 182 -10.42 -16.02 -3.90
C SER A 182 -9.55 -17.05 -3.19
N LEU A 183 -8.22 -16.87 -3.32
CA LEU A 183 -7.24 -17.67 -2.57
C LEU A 183 -7.22 -17.34 -1.06
N LEU A 184 -7.98 -16.35 -0.64
CA LEU A 184 -8.18 -15.99 0.76
C LEU A 184 -9.24 -16.87 1.45
N LEU A 185 -9.92 -17.72 0.71
CA LEU A 185 -10.74 -18.78 1.29
C LEU A 185 -9.87 -20.02 1.48
N PRO A 186 -9.62 -20.48 2.72
CA PRO A 186 -8.74 -21.63 2.98
C PRO A 186 -9.10 -22.87 2.15
N ALA A 187 -10.39 -23.14 2.00
CA ALA A 187 -10.90 -24.25 1.18
C ALA A 187 -10.51 -24.18 -0.30
N ASN A 188 -10.28 -22.97 -0.85
CA ASN A 188 -9.93 -22.78 -2.26
C ASN A 188 -8.42 -22.83 -2.52
N LEU A 189 -7.61 -22.59 -1.48
CA LEU A 189 -6.15 -22.67 -1.58
C LEU A 189 -5.63 -24.09 -1.32
N GLN A 190 -6.27 -24.82 -0.40
CA GLN A 190 -5.86 -26.18 -0.04
C GLN A 190 -5.89 -27.12 -1.25
N GLY A 191 -4.76 -27.80 -1.50
CA GLY A 191 -4.62 -28.72 -2.63
C GLY A 191 -4.23 -28.06 -3.97
N THR A 192 -3.89 -26.77 -3.96
CA THR A 192 -3.26 -26.08 -5.10
C THR A 192 -1.74 -25.99 -4.92
N ASP A 193 -0.99 -25.94 -6.02
CA ASP A 193 0.47 -25.77 -5.98
C ASP A 193 0.90 -24.45 -5.33
N LYS A 194 0.02 -23.43 -5.38
CA LYS A 194 0.22 -22.12 -4.74
C LYS A 194 0.37 -22.21 -3.22
N TYR A 195 -0.32 -23.14 -2.58
CA TYR A 195 -0.16 -23.36 -1.13
C TYR A 195 1.28 -23.80 -0.80
N ALA A 196 1.82 -24.72 -1.60
CA ALA A 196 3.18 -25.24 -1.42
C ALA A 196 4.22 -24.16 -1.72
N GLU A 197 3.99 -23.35 -2.75
CA GLU A 197 4.86 -22.24 -3.12
C GLU A 197 4.96 -21.16 -2.03
N VAL A 198 3.83 -20.67 -1.52
CA VAL A 198 3.81 -19.70 -0.39
C VAL A 198 4.52 -20.26 0.84
N THR A 199 4.34 -21.56 1.11
CA THR A 199 5.03 -22.24 2.21
C THR A 199 6.54 -22.28 1.98
N THR A 200 6.98 -22.56 0.75
CA THR A 200 8.40 -22.54 0.35
C THR A 200 9.01 -21.14 0.51
N ASP A 201 8.32 -20.08 0.07
CA ASP A 201 8.77 -18.68 0.20
C ASP A 201 9.05 -18.32 1.66
N ILE A 202 8.10 -18.65 2.54
CA ILE A 202 8.20 -18.42 3.98
C ILE A 202 9.38 -19.20 4.57
N VAL A 203 9.56 -20.47 4.21
CA VAL A 203 10.73 -21.25 4.64
C VAL A 203 12.03 -20.63 4.13
N ALA A 204 12.09 -20.19 2.88
CA ALA A 204 13.27 -19.57 2.28
C ALA A 204 13.67 -18.28 3.01
N LYS A 205 12.71 -17.40 3.33
CA LYS A 205 12.95 -16.19 4.14
C LYS A 205 13.47 -16.52 5.54
N GLN A 206 12.93 -17.55 6.20
CA GLN A 206 13.42 -18.03 7.50
C GLN A 206 14.86 -18.54 7.43
N LEU A 207 15.20 -19.30 6.38
CA LEU A 207 16.55 -19.81 6.14
C LEU A 207 17.55 -18.69 5.83
N ALA A 208 17.08 -17.59 5.21
CA ALA A 208 17.86 -16.37 5.03
C ALA A 208 18.06 -15.56 6.34
N GLY A 209 17.47 -15.99 7.46
CA GLY A 209 17.66 -15.39 8.78
C GLY A 209 16.68 -14.26 9.13
N PHE A 210 15.59 -14.12 8.38
CA PHE A 210 14.56 -13.11 8.62
C PHE A 210 13.32 -13.72 9.26
N ASP A 211 12.66 -12.94 10.09
CA ASP A 211 11.46 -13.40 10.78
C ASP A 211 10.25 -13.41 9.83
N ASN A 212 9.41 -14.43 9.98
CA ASN A 212 8.17 -14.56 9.23
C ASN A 212 6.99 -14.14 10.08
N THR A 213 6.02 -13.48 9.49
CA THR A 213 4.83 -12.95 10.17
C THR A 213 3.60 -13.36 9.37
N ILE A 214 2.40 -13.20 9.94
CA ILE A 214 1.15 -13.46 9.20
C ILE A 214 1.09 -12.66 7.89
N ILE A 215 1.81 -11.53 7.84
CA ILE A 215 1.95 -10.66 6.68
C ILE A 215 2.66 -11.31 5.50
N ASP A 216 3.59 -12.24 5.76
CA ASP A 216 4.25 -12.98 4.68
C ASP A 216 3.22 -13.84 3.93
N ALA A 217 2.44 -14.66 4.64
CA ALA A 217 1.39 -15.47 4.02
C ALA A 217 0.29 -14.58 3.40
N TRP A 218 -0.16 -13.55 4.13
CA TRP A 218 -1.18 -12.63 3.66
C TRP A 218 -0.79 -11.90 2.37
N GLY A 219 0.38 -11.27 2.38
CA GLY A 219 0.92 -10.53 1.25
C GLY A 219 1.08 -11.42 0.02
N ARG A 220 1.60 -12.64 0.20
CA ARG A 220 1.77 -13.59 -0.90
C ARG A 220 0.44 -14.06 -1.52
N LEU A 221 -0.56 -14.40 -0.71
CA LEU A 221 -1.88 -14.80 -1.23
C LEU A 221 -2.61 -13.65 -1.94
N LEU A 222 -2.42 -12.42 -1.48
CA LEU A 222 -2.89 -11.24 -2.18
C LEU A 222 -2.11 -11.03 -3.49
N SER A 223 -0.79 -11.25 -3.52
CA SER A 223 0.02 -11.06 -4.72
C SER A 223 -0.44 -11.92 -5.91
N TYR A 224 -0.84 -13.18 -5.70
CA TYR A 224 -1.44 -14.02 -6.77
C TYR A 224 -2.72 -13.44 -7.38
N GLN A 225 -3.38 -12.51 -6.68
CA GLN A 225 -4.60 -11.86 -7.13
C GLN A 225 -4.32 -10.50 -7.78
N PHE A 226 -3.14 -9.92 -7.53
CA PHE A 226 -2.82 -8.54 -7.89
C PHE A 226 -1.63 -8.40 -8.84
N LEU A 227 -0.77 -9.41 -8.95
CA LEU A 227 0.43 -9.41 -9.78
C LEU A 227 0.34 -10.56 -10.79
N TYR A 228 0.75 -10.30 -12.03
CA TYR A 228 0.98 -11.37 -13.00
C TYR A 228 2.22 -12.18 -12.63
N GLY A 229 2.24 -13.45 -13.03
CA GLY A 229 3.29 -14.41 -12.70
C GLY A 229 2.66 -15.72 -12.25
N GLU A 230 3.29 -16.85 -12.55
CA GLU A 230 2.84 -18.16 -12.04
C GLU A 230 3.06 -18.26 -10.53
N ASP A 231 4.06 -17.53 -10.03
CA ASP A 231 4.48 -17.32 -8.64
C ASP A 231 3.79 -16.14 -7.93
N GLY A 232 2.87 -15.46 -8.62
CA GLY A 232 2.26 -14.24 -8.09
C GLY A 232 3.27 -13.10 -7.87
N GLY A 233 4.34 -13.00 -8.65
CA GLY A 233 5.29 -11.88 -8.64
C GLY A 233 6.06 -11.74 -7.34
N ASP A 234 6.56 -12.85 -6.79
CA ASP A 234 7.37 -12.90 -5.57
C ASP A 234 8.74 -12.19 -5.73
N ASP A 235 9.22 -12.05 -6.98
CA ASP A 235 10.39 -11.27 -7.34
C ASP A 235 10.14 -9.75 -7.44
N ILE A 236 8.88 -9.31 -7.43
CA ILE A 236 8.53 -7.90 -7.61
C ILE A 236 8.79 -7.13 -6.30
N ARG A 237 9.62 -6.10 -6.38
CA ARG A 237 9.95 -5.23 -5.25
C ARG A 237 9.55 -3.80 -5.49
N LEU A 238 9.35 -3.08 -4.40
CA LEU A 238 9.11 -1.66 -4.46
C LEU A 238 10.29 -0.91 -5.11
N SER A 239 11.54 -1.31 -4.84
CA SER A 239 12.71 -0.70 -5.48
C SER A 239 12.88 -1.06 -6.96
N THR A 240 12.40 -2.23 -7.42
CA THR A 240 12.54 -2.63 -8.82
C THR A 240 11.55 -1.92 -9.74
N LEU A 241 10.49 -1.29 -9.21
CA LEU A 241 9.63 -0.38 -9.97
C LEU A 241 10.45 0.70 -10.69
N THR A 242 11.61 1.08 -10.16
CA THR A 242 12.51 2.07 -10.77
C THR A 242 13.12 1.63 -12.11
N SER A 243 13.06 0.35 -12.45
CA SER A 243 13.52 -0.21 -13.73
C SER A 243 12.41 -0.37 -14.77
N PHE A 244 11.14 -0.29 -14.34
CA PHE A 244 10.00 -0.50 -15.22
C PHE A 244 9.88 0.58 -16.28
N SER A 245 9.44 0.21 -17.48
CA SER A 245 9.48 1.09 -18.65
C SER A 245 8.59 2.33 -18.49
N ASN A 246 7.43 2.22 -17.84
CA ASN A 246 6.58 3.39 -17.58
C ASN A 246 7.19 4.33 -16.54
N PHE A 247 7.88 3.79 -15.54
CA PHE A 247 8.57 4.58 -14.51
C PHE A 247 9.79 5.30 -15.10
N THR A 248 10.68 4.58 -15.79
CA THR A 248 11.88 5.16 -16.43
C THR A 248 11.53 6.15 -17.53
N SER A 249 10.38 5.98 -18.18
CA SER A 249 9.83 6.95 -19.13
C SER A 249 9.10 8.11 -18.45
N PHE A 250 8.92 8.13 -17.12
CA PHE A 250 8.17 9.15 -16.39
C PHE A 250 6.71 9.31 -16.87
N ASN A 251 6.09 8.21 -17.29
CA ASN A 251 4.71 8.20 -17.78
C ASN A 251 3.68 8.19 -16.64
N VAL A 252 4.11 7.89 -15.43
CA VAL A 252 3.25 7.52 -14.29
C VAL A 252 3.54 8.40 -13.08
N PRO A 253 2.56 8.63 -12.19
CA PRO A 253 2.81 9.29 -10.91
C PRO A 253 3.80 8.49 -10.05
N TYR A 254 4.52 9.18 -9.16
CA TYR A 254 5.41 8.52 -8.19
C TYR A 254 4.58 7.84 -7.09
N PRO A 255 4.71 6.51 -6.90
CA PRO A 255 3.87 5.75 -5.97
C PRO A 255 4.38 5.84 -4.52
N ILE A 256 3.45 5.97 -3.58
CA ILE A 256 3.72 5.95 -2.12
C ILE A 256 2.69 5.05 -1.43
N MET A 257 3.14 4.10 -0.63
CA MET A 257 2.27 3.34 0.27
C MET A 257 2.48 3.80 1.71
N THR A 258 1.45 3.73 2.55
CA THR A 258 1.59 4.11 3.97
C THR A 258 1.17 3.00 4.92
N ALA A 259 1.78 3.00 6.10
CA ALA A 259 1.47 2.12 7.23
C ALA A 259 1.67 2.88 8.54
N LEU A 260 1.21 2.31 9.66
CA LEU A 260 1.37 2.92 10.98
C LEU A 260 2.30 2.10 11.86
N GLY A 261 3.13 2.79 12.64
CA GLY A 261 3.96 2.16 13.68
C GLY A 261 3.13 1.64 14.86
N VAL A 262 3.57 0.53 15.44
CA VAL A 262 3.08 0.00 16.71
C VAL A 262 4.25 -0.05 17.69
N ASP A 263 4.56 1.12 18.26
CA ASP A 263 5.81 1.36 18.97
C ASP A 263 6.00 0.44 20.19
N ASP A 264 4.95 0.18 20.98
CA ASP A 264 5.01 -0.64 22.19
C ASP A 264 4.53 -2.09 21.96
N SER A 265 4.68 -2.63 20.74
CA SER A 265 4.21 -3.98 20.38
C SER A 265 4.84 -5.08 21.25
N SER A 266 6.10 -4.93 21.65
CA SER A 266 6.79 -5.86 22.56
C SER A 266 6.23 -5.84 23.99
N GLU A 267 5.53 -4.77 24.36
CA GLU A 267 4.86 -4.60 25.66
C GLU A 267 3.37 -5.00 25.60
N GLY A 268 2.90 -5.49 24.45
CA GLY A 268 1.53 -5.97 24.25
C GLY A 268 0.58 -4.93 23.65
N GLN A 269 1.09 -3.81 23.09
CA GLN A 269 0.24 -2.93 22.29
C GLN A 269 -0.26 -3.67 21.05
N CYS A 270 -1.58 -3.76 20.91
CA CYS A 270 -2.20 -4.45 19.79
C CYS A 270 -2.47 -3.53 18.61
N VAL A 271 -2.98 -2.33 18.83
CA VAL A 271 -3.39 -1.43 17.75
C VAL A 271 -2.55 -0.16 17.76
N PRO A 272 -2.26 0.45 16.59
CA PRO A 272 -1.67 1.78 16.54
C PRO A 272 -2.46 2.79 17.37
N THR A 273 -1.76 3.73 18.00
CA THR A 273 -2.41 4.87 18.68
C THR A 273 -2.93 5.86 17.63
N ILE A 274 -3.85 6.75 18.04
CA ILE A 274 -4.42 7.77 17.15
C ILE A 274 -3.36 8.72 16.54
N ASN A 275 -2.22 8.86 17.22
CA ASN A 275 -1.06 9.66 16.83
C ASN A 275 0.16 8.80 16.47
N ALA A 276 -0.04 7.53 16.13
CA ALA A 276 1.03 6.62 15.75
C ALA A 276 1.85 7.17 14.59
N THR A 277 3.14 6.83 14.60
CA THR A 277 4.09 7.24 13.57
C THR A 277 3.62 6.79 12.19
N GLN A 278 3.47 7.73 11.26
CA GLN A 278 3.12 7.46 9.87
C GLN A 278 4.37 7.09 9.07
N TYR A 279 4.43 5.85 8.56
CA TYR A 279 5.48 5.40 7.67
C TYR A 279 5.06 5.50 6.21
N GLU A 280 6.01 5.90 5.37
CA GLU A 280 5.88 5.91 3.91
C GLU A 280 6.84 4.88 3.32
N PHE A 281 6.35 4.13 2.33
CA PHE A 281 7.13 3.25 1.48
C PHE A 281 7.09 3.79 0.06
N ALA A 282 8.24 4.10 -0.51
CA ALA A 282 8.38 4.55 -1.90
C ALA A 282 9.55 3.84 -2.60
N PRO A 283 9.63 3.87 -3.94
CA PRO A 283 10.65 3.11 -4.69
C PRO A 283 12.10 3.39 -4.28
N TYR A 284 12.42 4.63 -3.89
CA TYR A 284 13.79 5.00 -3.50
C TYR A 284 14.06 4.88 -2.00
N GLU A 285 13.04 5.06 -1.16
CA GLU A 285 13.21 5.07 0.29
C GLU A 285 11.92 4.80 1.05
N TYR A 286 12.08 4.40 2.31
CA TYR A 286 11.01 4.24 3.28
C TYR A 286 11.40 4.90 4.60
N GLY A 287 10.42 5.30 5.40
CA GLY A 287 10.66 5.98 6.66
C GLY A 287 9.52 6.92 7.02
N SER A 288 9.82 7.96 7.81
CA SER A 288 8.78 8.85 8.32
C SER A 288 9.26 10.29 8.43
N TRP A 289 8.32 11.20 8.17
CA TRP A 289 8.48 12.63 8.42
C TRP A 289 8.31 13.00 9.89
N ASP A 290 7.66 12.14 10.67
CA ASP A 290 7.24 12.44 12.03
C ASP A 290 8.44 12.59 12.97
N GLN A 291 8.33 13.49 13.95
CA GLN A 291 9.45 13.89 14.81
C GLN A 291 10.12 12.69 15.53
N GLY A 292 9.36 11.64 15.85
CA GLY A 292 9.85 10.43 16.51
C GLY A 292 10.83 9.60 15.67
N VAL A 293 10.78 9.73 14.34
CA VAL A 293 11.68 9.04 13.39
C VAL A 293 12.50 10.06 12.60
N SER A 294 11.86 11.02 11.93
CA SER A 294 12.47 12.14 11.19
C SER A 294 13.62 11.72 10.25
N ALA A 295 13.46 10.57 9.60
CA ALA A 295 14.49 9.94 8.79
C ALA A 295 13.88 8.96 7.78
N PHE A 296 14.62 8.76 6.69
CA PHE A 296 14.31 7.82 5.62
C PHE A 296 15.52 6.94 5.33
N ALA A 297 15.28 5.69 4.99
CA ALA A 297 16.27 4.69 4.63
C ALA A 297 16.02 4.14 3.23
N SER A 298 17.06 3.63 2.58
CA SER A 298 16.96 3.09 1.22
C SER A 298 16.04 1.87 1.15
N THR A 299 15.00 1.93 0.30
CA THR A 299 14.05 0.82 0.09
C THR A 299 14.76 -0.43 -0.40
N LYS A 300 15.68 -0.27 -1.36
CA LYS A 300 16.47 -1.39 -1.91
C LYS A 300 17.22 -2.18 -0.82
N TYR A 301 17.58 -1.52 0.29
CA TYR A 301 18.40 -2.09 1.36
C TYR A 301 17.63 -2.29 2.67
N MET A 302 16.29 -2.34 2.61
CA MET A 302 15.37 -2.35 3.74
C MET A 302 15.63 -3.47 4.76
N GLY A 303 16.15 -4.62 4.31
CA GLY A 303 16.48 -5.75 5.20
C GLY A 303 17.79 -5.60 5.97
N SER A 304 18.55 -4.51 5.77
CA SER A 304 19.91 -4.39 6.30
C SER A 304 19.93 -4.05 7.79
N ASP A 305 20.81 -4.70 8.55
CA ASP A 305 21.14 -4.29 9.92
C ASP A 305 22.02 -3.04 9.90
N LEU A 306 21.45 -1.90 10.28
CA LEU A 306 22.12 -0.62 10.34
C LEU A 306 22.23 -0.11 11.78
N THR A 307 23.41 0.39 12.14
CA THR A 307 23.65 1.13 13.39
C THR A 307 24.05 2.56 13.05
N ASN A 308 23.30 3.53 13.57
CA ASN A 308 23.49 4.96 13.31
C ASN A 308 23.56 5.28 11.80
N GLY A 309 22.66 4.66 11.03
CA GLY A 309 22.53 4.85 9.58
C GLY A 309 23.64 4.23 8.72
N ARG A 310 24.46 3.33 9.29
CA ARG A 310 25.53 2.62 8.59
C ARG A 310 25.43 1.11 8.81
N PRO A 311 25.86 0.27 7.85
CA PRO A 311 25.85 -1.18 8.02
C PRO A 311 26.60 -1.59 9.29
N THR A 312 25.95 -2.38 10.15
CA THR A 312 26.54 -2.90 11.39
C THR A 312 27.76 -3.77 11.06
N ASN A 313 27.64 -4.59 10.00
CA ASN A 313 28.75 -5.32 9.40
C ASN A 313 29.27 -4.56 8.19
N ALA A 314 30.52 -4.06 8.27
CA ALA A 314 31.09 -3.23 7.21
C ALA A 314 31.01 -3.90 5.83
N GLY A 315 30.38 -3.19 4.88
CA GLY A 315 30.24 -3.64 3.49
C GLY A 315 29.16 -4.68 3.22
N LYS A 316 28.40 -5.14 4.22
CA LYS A 316 27.32 -6.12 4.06
C LYS A 316 25.94 -5.48 4.19
N CYS A 317 25.14 -5.59 3.14
CA CYS A 317 23.78 -5.10 3.07
C CYS A 317 22.86 -6.22 2.57
N ILE A 318 21.56 -6.02 2.71
CA ILE A 318 20.53 -6.98 2.32
C ILE A 318 19.66 -6.34 1.25
N GLU A 319 19.51 -6.99 0.10
CA GLU A 319 18.49 -6.66 -0.90
C GLU A 319 17.35 -7.68 -0.85
N HIS A 320 16.28 -7.44 -1.63
CA HIS A 320 15.14 -8.33 -1.84
C HIS A 320 14.14 -8.39 -0.67
N TYR A 321 14.44 -7.77 0.48
CA TYR A 321 13.48 -7.64 1.59
C TYR A 321 12.24 -6.80 1.24
N ASP A 322 12.38 -5.88 0.28
CA ASP A 322 11.34 -4.92 -0.12
C ASP A 322 10.34 -5.51 -1.13
N ASN A 323 10.02 -6.81 -1.00
CA ASN A 323 8.96 -7.47 -1.76
C ASN A 323 7.67 -6.64 -1.65
N ILE A 324 7.07 -6.33 -2.80
CA ILE A 324 5.92 -5.41 -2.84
C ILE A 324 4.70 -6.01 -2.13
N GLY A 325 4.55 -7.34 -2.17
CA GLY A 325 3.56 -8.14 -1.46
C GLY A 325 3.61 -7.96 0.05
N TYR A 326 4.81 -8.05 0.63
CA TYR A 326 5.00 -7.83 2.06
C TYR A 326 4.63 -6.40 2.48
N ILE A 327 4.98 -5.41 1.65
CA ILE A 327 4.73 -3.99 1.91
C ILE A 327 3.24 -3.66 1.85
N PHE A 328 2.54 -4.03 0.77
CA PHE A 328 1.09 -3.78 0.72
C PHE A 328 0.32 -4.68 1.68
N GLY A 329 0.86 -5.87 2.00
CA GLY A 329 0.37 -6.75 3.06
C GLY A 329 0.40 -6.03 4.41
N THR A 330 1.53 -5.44 4.78
CA THR A 330 1.69 -4.61 5.99
C THR A 330 0.73 -3.41 5.97
N SER A 331 0.61 -2.72 4.84
CA SER A 331 -0.31 -1.59 4.67
C SER A 331 -1.78 -1.99 4.85
N SER A 332 -2.09 -3.29 4.81
CA SER A 332 -3.44 -3.87 4.96
C SER A 332 -3.55 -4.87 6.13
N ASP A 333 -2.62 -4.79 7.07
CA ASP A 333 -2.59 -5.63 8.25
C ASP A 333 -3.71 -5.29 9.25
N ILE A 334 -4.83 -5.99 9.12
CA ILE A 334 -5.97 -5.91 10.03
C ILE A 334 -5.90 -6.96 11.16
N PHE A 335 -4.93 -7.88 11.13
CA PHE A 335 -4.90 -9.04 12.02
C PHE A 335 -4.51 -8.66 13.45
N VAL A 336 -3.88 -7.52 13.62
CA VAL A 336 -3.56 -6.91 14.92
C VAL A 336 -4.79 -6.74 15.83
N ALA A 337 -5.99 -6.66 15.26
CA ALA A 337 -7.26 -6.63 16.00
C ALA A 337 -7.51 -7.90 16.84
N ALA A 338 -6.86 -9.03 16.51
CA ALA A 338 -6.97 -10.27 17.28
C ALA A 338 -6.34 -10.16 18.68
N CYS A 339 -5.36 -9.26 18.86
CA CYS A 339 -4.76 -8.91 20.15
C CYS A 339 -4.33 -10.11 21.02
N SER A 340 -3.95 -11.22 20.38
CA SER A 340 -3.57 -12.46 21.04
C SER A 340 -2.80 -13.37 20.07
N VAL A 341 -2.05 -14.34 20.60
CA VAL A 341 -1.38 -15.34 19.75
C VAL A 341 -2.46 -16.16 19.02
N LEU A 342 -2.41 -16.16 17.69
CA LEU A 342 -3.31 -16.98 16.87
C LEU A 342 -2.89 -18.44 16.93
N THR A 343 -3.87 -19.34 16.99
CA THR A 343 -3.62 -20.77 17.02
C THR A 343 -3.71 -21.35 15.60
N PRO A 344 -2.64 -22.00 15.08
CA PRO A 344 -2.67 -22.68 13.80
C PRO A 344 -3.87 -23.61 13.65
N SER A 345 -4.50 -23.60 12.48
CA SER A 345 -5.58 -24.53 12.14
C SER A 345 -5.45 -25.02 10.71
N ASN A 346 -5.30 -26.34 10.56
CA ASN A 346 -5.21 -27.03 9.27
C ASN A 346 -6.59 -27.46 8.71
N SER A 347 -7.67 -26.88 9.22
CA SER A 347 -9.04 -27.13 8.77
C SER A 347 -9.35 -26.32 7.51
N SER A 348 -10.06 -26.90 6.54
CA SER A 348 -10.59 -26.16 5.39
C SER A 348 -11.62 -25.08 5.77
N ASN A 349 -12.19 -25.18 6.97
CA ASN A 349 -13.14 -24.22 7.54
C ASN A 349 -12.50 -23.29 8.59
N ALA A 350 -11.17 -23.24 8.68
CA ALA A 350 -10.47 -22.36 9.60
C ALA A 350 -10.79 -20.88 9.30
N ASP A 351 -10.83 -20.06 10.35
CA ASP A 351 -10.78 -18.61 10.17
C ASP A 351 -9.51 -18.23 9.41
N LEU A 352 -9.60 -17.26 8.50
CA LEU A 352 -8.49 -16.83 7.64
C LEU A 352 -7.23 -16.54 8.45
N ALA A 353 -7.36 -15.87 9.61
CA ALA A 353 -6.20 -15.53 10.43
C ALA A 353 -5.50 -16.79 10.99
N ASN A 354 -6.27 -17.78 11.46
CA ASN A 354 -5.71 -19.05 11.95
C ASN A 354 -5.11 -19.91 10.83
N PHE A 355 -5.66 -19.82 9.62
CA PHE A 355 -5.12 -20.49 8.44
C PHE A 355 -3.80 -19.87 7.98
N LEU A 356 -3.72 -18.54 7.89
CA LEU A 356 -2.46 -17.84 7.61
C LEU A 356 -1.40 -18.13 8.67
N GLN A 357 -1.83 -18.24 9.94
CA GLN A 357 -0.97 -18.63 11.05
C GLN A 357 -0.45 -20.07 10.91
N ASP A 358 -1.23 -20.98 10.33
CA ASP A 358 -0.81 -22.36 10.03
C ASP A 358 0.32 -22.39 9.02
N ILE A 359 0.22 -21.60 7.94
CA ILE A 359 1.26 -21.47 6.92
C ILE A 359 2.58 -21.02 7.55
N ILE A 360 2.57 -19.99 8.42
CA ILE A 360 3.82 -19.51 9.01
C ILE A 360 4.36 -20.47 10.09
N SER A 361 3.51 -21.29 10.70
CA SER A 361 3.88 -22.22 11.77
C SER A 361 4.82 -23.35 11.34
N VAL A 362 4.94 -23.57 10.03
CA VAL A 362 5.91 -24.51 9.43
C VAL A 362 7.36 -24.09 9.65
N SER A 363 7.60 -22.78 9.84
CA SER A 363 8.94 -22.19 9.96
C SER A 363 9.31 -21.86 11.40
N LYS A 364 8.32 -21.52 12.24
CA LYS A 364 8.52 -21.13 13.63
C LYS A 364 7.28 -21.34 14.49
N ARG A 365 7.41 -21.20 15.82
CA ARG A 365 6.25 -21.19 16.71
C ARG A 365 5.54 -19.82 16.67
N PRO A 366 4.19 -19.79 16.58
CA PRO A 366 3.41 -18.57 16.66
C PRO A 366 3.74 -17.72 17.88
N ALA A 367 3.88 -16.42 17.68
CA ALA A 367 4.04 -15.40 18.71
C ALA A 367 3.08 -14.23 18.48
N PHE A 368 2.89 -13.40 19.51
CA PHE A 368 2.00 -12.23 19.42
C PHE A 368 2.49 -11.23 18.36
N GLN A 369 3.81 -11.07 18.25
CA GLN A 369 4.45 -10.18 17.29
C GLN A 369 4.23 -10.62 15.83
N ASP A 370 3.82 -11.86 15.60
CA ASP A 370 3.55 -12.37 14.24
C ASP A 370 2.30 -11.74 13.62
N LEU A 371 1.49 -11.02 14.42
CA LEU A 371 0.34 -10.26 13.95
C LEU A 371 0.72 -9.02 13.13
N PHE A 372 1.98 -8.61 13.13
CA PHE A 372 2.41 -7.34 12.58
C PHE A 372 3.38 -7.50 11.40
N GLY A 373 3.54 -6.45 10.60
CA GLY A 373 4.71 -6.28 9.74
C GLY A 373 5.95 -5.96 10.57
N ILE A 374 7.01 -6.77 10.46
CA ILE A 374 8.28 -6.60 11.17
C ILE A 374 9.37 -6.22 10.18
N TYR A 375 10.14 -5.20 10.52
CA TYR A 375 11.20 -4.67 9.67
C TYR A 375 12.48 -4.47 10.48
N PRO A 376 13.67 -4.83 9.97
CA PRO A 376 14.93 -4.34 10.53
C PRO A 376 14.90 -2.82 10.64
N ASN A 377 15.26 -2.29 11.82
CA ASN A 377 15.21 -0.87 12.07
C ASN A 377 16.47 -0.18 11.51
N PRO A 378 16.37 0.60 10.42
CA PRO A 378 17.54 1.30 9.87
C PRO A 378 17.98 2.48 10.75
N PHE A 379 17.15 2.87 11.71
CA PHE A 379 17.32 4.01 12.60
C PHE A 379 17.83 3.62 13.99
N PHE A 380 18.22 2.37 14.21
CA PHE A 380 18.83 1.94 15.47
C PHE A 380 20.08 2.78 15.79
N ASN A 381 20.15 3.32 17.01
CA ASN A 381 21.13 4.31 17.47
C ASN A 381 21.22 5.61 16.63
N TYR A 382 20.24 5.90 15.78
CA TYR A 382 20.20 7.15 15.02
C TYR A 382 19.62 8.27 15.88
N SER A 383 20.46 9.23 16.25
CA SER A 383 20.12 10.26 17.25
C SER A 383 18.83 11.07 16.98
N ARG A 384 18.41 11.20 15.72
CA ARG A 384 17.19 11.94 15.33
C ARG A 384 15.91 11.15 15.56
N SER A 385 15.98 9.83 15.61
CA SER A 385 14.81 8.94 15.64
C SER A 385 14.49 8.54 17.08
N THR A 386 14.10 9.51 17.90
CA THR A 386 14.00 9.35 19.35
C THR A 386 13.06 8.24 19.81
N THR A 387 12.02 7.95 19.04
CA THR A 387 11.03 6.91 19.36
C THR A 387 11.57 5.51 19.10
N VAL A 388 12.27 5.32 17.98
CA VAL A 388 12.68 3.98 17.52
C VAL A 388 14.17 3.68 17.69
N LYS A 389 15.01 4.65 18.10
CA LYS A 389 16.48 4.48 18.12
C LYS A 389 16.98 3.36 19.04
N ASN A 390 16.19 2.88 19.98
CA ASN A 390 16.61 1.85 20.94
C ASN A 390 16.20 0.44 20.49
N ASP A 391 15.36 0.32 19.46
CA ASP A 391 14.80 -0.94 19.01
C ASP A 391 15.53 -1.44 17.77
N LYS A 392 15.77 -2.75 17.68
CA LYS A 392 16.39 -3.35 16.49
C LYS A 392 15.41 -3.60 15.36
N LEU A 393 14.11 -3.60 15.67
CA LEU A 393 13.03 -3.87 14.75
C LEU A 393 12.01 -2.74 14.85
N ILE A 394 11.31 -2.49 13.75
CA ILE A 394 10.11 -1.66 13.71
C ILE A 394 8.93 -2.58 13.44
N THR A 395 7.88 -2.40 14.23
CA THR A 395 6.60 -3.07 14.05
C THR A 395 5.61 -2.10 13.39
N MET A 396 4.93 -2.55 12.34
CA MET A 396 3.96 -1.75 11.59
C MET A 396 2.68 -2.53 11.33
N ALA A 397 1.57 -1.81 11.17
CA ALA A 397 0.24 -2.33 10.86
C ALA A 397 -0.48 -1.46 9.81
N ASP A 398 -1.73 -1.82 9.47
CA ASP A 398 -2.54 -1.10 8.48
C ASP A 398 -2.65 0.40 8.80
N GLY A 399 -2.45 1.23 7.78
CA GLY A 399 -2.49 2.70 7.88
C GLY A 399 -3.86 3.27 8.27
N GLY A 400 -4.93 2.51 8.12
CA GLY A 400 -6.31 2.91 8.45
C GLY A 400 -6.70 2.71 9.91
N LEU A 401 -5.86 2.07 10.74
CA LEU A 401 -6.24 1.70 12.11
C LEU A 401 -6.22 2.85 13.13
N ALA A 402 -5.71 4.02 12.76
CA ALA A 402 -5.65 5.21 13.61
C ALA A 402 -6.51 6.39 13.09
N GLY A 403 -7.61 6.09 12.41
CA GLY A 403 -8.53 7.13 11.93
C GLY A 403 -7.92 8.03 10.85
N GLN A 404 -6.89 7.57 10.13
CA GLN A 404 -6.28 8.31 9.01
C GLN A 404 -6.32 7.48 7.73
N ASN A 405 -7.46 6.82 7.47
CA ASN A 405 -7.65 5.86 6.39
C ASN A 405 -7.48 6.44 4.98
N VAL A 406 -7.45 7.77 4.81
CA VAL A 406 -7.09 8.45 3.56
C VAL A 406 -5.63 8.94 3.67
N PRO A 407 -4.66 8.43 2.88
CA PRO A 407 -3.25 8.79 3.02
C PRO A 407 -2.94 10.20 2.49
N ILE A 408 -3.37 11.23 3.22
CA ILE A 408 -3.12 12.65 2.94
C ILE A 408 -1.78 13.10 3.53
N TRP A 409 -1.33 12.45 4.62
CA TRP A 409 -0.11 12.79 5.36
C TRP A 409 1.12 13.04 4.46
N PRO A 410 1.39 12.20 3.43
CA PRO A 410 2.53 12.43 2.53
C PRO A 410 2.49 13.74 1.76
N PHE A 411 1.30 14.27 1.48
CA PHE A 411 1.09 15.38 0.56
C PHE A 411 0.93 16.74 1.25
N ILE A 412 0.69 16.74 2.56
CA ILE A 412 0.73 17.94 3.40
C ILE A 412 2.13 18.26 3.92
N GLN A 413 3.11 17.39 3.67
CA GLN A 413 4.52 17.65 3.96
C GLN A 413 5.05 18.84 3.13
N PRO A 414 5.74 19.81 3.74
CA PRO A 414 6.29 20.97 3.02
C PRO A 414 7.26 20.62 1.89
N ALA A 415 7.92 19.46 1.98
CA ALA A 415 8.94 19.02 1.02
C ALA A 415 8.37 18.76 -0.39
N ARG A 416 7.17 18.17 -0.51
CA ARG A 416 6.56 17.80 -1.81
C ARG A 416 5.87 18.96 -2.52
N LYS A 417 5.44 19.98 -1.77
CA LYS A 417 4.78 21.19 -2.31
C LYS A 417 3.58 20.88 -3.21
N ILE A 418 2.78 19.87 -2.86
CA ILE A 418 1.56 19.53 -3.60
C ILE A 418 0.59 20.70 -3.57
N ASP A 419 0.09 21.10 -4.73
CA ASP A 419 -0.85 22.21 -4.86
C ASP A 419 -2.29 21.72 -4.75
N VAL A 420 -2.58 20.57 -5.39
CA VAL A 420 -3.92 19.97 -5.45
C VAL A 420 -3.82 18.49 -5.11
N LEU A 421 -4.68 18.03 -4.21
CA LEU A 421 -4.83 16.63 -3.88
C LEU A 421 -6.23 16.16 -4.27
N ILE A 422 -6.31 15.11 -5.07
CA ILE A 422 -7.55 14.36 -5.30
C ILE A 422 -7.57 13.25 -4.26
N ALA A 423 -8.58 13.22 -3.40
CA ALA A 423 -8.73 12.21 -2.36
C ALA A 423 -9.96 11.34 -2.65
N ASN A 424 -9.73 10.07 -2.98
CA ASN A 424 -10.78 9.07 -3.10
C ASN A 424 -10.94 8.35 -1.76
N ASP A 425 -12.11 8.55 -1.13
CA ASP A 425 -12.41 8.03 0.20
C ASP A 425 -13.46 6.92 0.13
N ASN A 426 -13.03 5.70 0.41
CA ASN A 426 -13.81 4.47 0.42
C ASN A 426 -13.96 3.89 1.85
N SER A 427 -13.81 4.74 2.86
CA SER A 427 -13.91 4.37 4.28
C SER A 427 -15.31 3.87 4.65
N ALA A 428 -15.38 3.06 5.71
CA ALA A 428 -16.61 2.44 6.20
C ALA A 428 -16.99 3.03 7.58
N ASP A 429 -17.14 4.35 7.65
CA ASP A 429 -17.32 5.10 8.90
C ASP A 429 -18.73 4.96 9.48
N THR A 430 -19.70 4.57 8.65
CA THR A 430 -21.11 4.41 9.01
C THR A 430 -21.50 2.95 9.13
N THR A 431 -22.62 2.66 9.78
CA THR A 431 -23.18 1.31 9.90
C THR A 431 -23.53 0.67 8.55
N ASP A 432 -23.69 1.48 7.51
CA ASP A 432 -23.93 1.07 6.13
C ASP A 432 -22.67 1.18 5.24
N ASN A 433 -21.46 1.23 5.82
CA ASN A 433 -20.15 1.20 5.15
C ASN A 433 -19.89 2.35 4.14
N PHE A 434 -20.25 3.57 4.49
CA PHE A 434 -19.87 4.77 3.72
C PHE A 434 -18.97 5.72 4.53
N PRO A 435 -18.21 6.58 3.84
CA PRO A 435 -17.48 7.63 4.53
C PRO A 435 -18.45 8.66 5.12
N ASN A 436 -18.10 9.23 6.26
CA ASN A 436 -18.80 10.35 6.88
C ASN A 436 -17.89 11.56 7.16
N GLY A 437 -16.60 11.45 6.80
CA GLY A 437 -15.58 12.47 6.99
C GLY A 437 -14.72 12.27 8.24
N THR A 438 -14.93 11.20 9.02
CA THR A 438 -14.15 10.88 10.24
C THR A 438 -12.66 10.85 9.95
N GLU A 439 -12.26 10.14 8.90
CA GLU A 439 -10.86 9.85 8.57
C GLU A 439 -10.08 11.11 8.14
N ILE A 440 -10.67 11.91 7.27
CA ILE A 440 -10.05 13.18 6.83
C ILE A 440 -10.09 14.26 7.92
N ARG A 441 -11.07 14.20 8.83
CA ARG A 441 -11.15 15.10 10.00
C ARG A 441 -10.04 14.79 11.00
N GLN A 442 -9.86 13.52 11.34
CA GLN A 442 -8.79 13.10 12.24
C GLN A 442 -7.41 13.42 11.64
N THR A 443 -7.23 13.26 10.33
CA THR A 443 -6.00 13.72 9.65
C THR A 443 -5.79 15.23 9.80
N TYR A 444 -6.84 16.04 9.73
CA TYR A 444 -6.77 17.48 9.99
C TYR A 444 -6.35 17.77 11.44
N GLU A 445 -6.92 17.10 12.43
CA GLU A 445 -6.58 17.29 13.84
C GLU A 445 -5.12 16.91 14.13
N ASN A 446 -4.66 15.78 13.59
CA ASN A 446 -3.27 15.35 13.71
C ASN A 446 -2.31 16.33 13.01
N ALA A 447 -2.70 16.85 11.85
CA ALA A 447 -1.91 17.86 11.14
C ALA A 447 -1.77 19.14 11.96
N GLN A 448 -2.84 19.60 12.63
CA GLN A 448 -2.77 20.76 13.53
C GLN A 448 -1.85 20.48 14.72
N ALA A 449 -1.98 19.31 15.36
CA ALA A 449 -1.14 18.92 16.49
C ALA A 449 0.35 18.83 16.12
N ALA A 450 0.65 18.38 14.89
CA ALA A 450 2.02 18.30 14.37
C ALA A 450 2.54 19.62 13.77
N GLY A 451 1.73 20.68 13.71
CA GLY A 451 2.10 21.96 13.10
C GLY A 451 2.19 21.93 11.56
N LEU A 452 1.56 20.95 10.91
CA LEU A 452 1.49 20.83 9.45
C LEU A 452 0.40 21.76 8.89
N THR A 453 0.78 23.01 8.61
CA THR A 453 -0.15 24.08 8.22
C THR A 453 -0.71 23.98 6.80
N ARG A 454 -0.33 22.96 6.02
CA ARG A 454 -0.79 22.80 4.62
C ARG A 454 -2.10 22.02 4.51
N MET A 455 -2.55 21.34 5.56
CA MET A 455 -3.83 20.65 5.58
C MET A 455 -4.98 21.67 5.62
N PRO A 456 -5.93 21.67 4.67
CA PRO A 456 -7.09 22.54 4.73
C PRO A 456 -8.02 22.15 5.88
N PHE A 457 -8.83 23.10 6.34
CA PHE A 457 -9.82 22.80 7.36
C PHE A 457 -10.88 21.80 6.91
N ILE A 458 -11.19 20.87 7.81
CA ILE A 458 -12.24 19.88 7.68
C ILE A 458 -13.23 20.09 8.84
N PRO A 459 -14.54 20.28 8.58
CA PRO A 459 -15.54 20.44 9.64
C PRO A 459 -15.65 19.19 10.51
N ASP A 460 -16.32 19.31 11.66
CA ASP A 460 -16.66 18.13 12.45
C ASP A 460 -17.62 17.21 11.68
N VAL A 461 -17.70 15.95 12.10
CA VAL A 461 -18.49 14.90 11.42
C VAL A 461 -19.98 15.26 11.37
N ALA A 462 -20.51 15.90 12.43
CA ALA A 462 -21.92 16.28 12.49
C ALA A 462 -22.27 17.30 11.40
N GLU A 463 -21.45 18.35 11.26
CA GLU A 463 -21.58 19.33 10.18
C GLU A 463 -21.31 18.70 8.80
N PHE A 464 -20.30 17.84 8.69
CA PHE A 464 -19.92 17.16 7.45
C PHE A 464 -21.12 16.40 6.86
N VAL A 465 -21.79 15.60 7.69
CA VAL A 465 -22.98 14.84 7.33
C VAL A 465 -24.18 15.76 7.09
N ALA A 466 -24.42 16.74 7.97
CA ALA A 466 -25.57 17.65 7.85
C ALA A 466 -25.55 18.47 6.55
N LYS A 467 -24.36 18.87 6.07
CA LYS A 467 -24.17 19.56 4.78
C LYS A 467 -24.10 18.60 3.57
N GLY A 468 -24.22 17.30 3.80
CA GLY A 468 -24.17 16.27 2.77
C GLY A 468 -22.82 16.19 2.04
N LEU A 469 -21.73 16.53 2.72
CA LEU A 469 -20.38 16.55 2.14
C LEU A 469 -19.88 15.13 1.82
N ASN A 470 -20.48 14.11 2.42
CA ASN A 470 -20.22 12.70 2.15
C ASN A 470 -21.12 12.08 1.07
N LYS A 471 -21.85 12.89 0.30
CA LYS A 471 -22.81 12.41 -0.71
C LYS A 471 -22.46 12.78 -2.15
N ARG A 472 -21.35 13.50 -2.35
CA ARG A 472 -20.87 14.01 -3.66
C ARG A 472 -19.45 14.53 -3.51
N ALA A 473 -18.83 14.94 -4.62
CA ALA A 473 -17.56 15.64 -4.57
C ALA A 473 -17.64 16.94 -3.76
N VAL A 474 -16.55 17.29 -3.08
CA VAL A 474 -16.40 18.52 -2.29
C VAL A 474 -15.01 19.10 -2.49
N PHE A 475 -14.91 20.43 -2.50
CA PHE A 475 -13.66 21.16 -2.51
C PHE A 475 -13.38 21.75 -1.12
N PHE A 476 -12.24 21.40 -0.53
CA PHE A 476 -11.74 22.01 0.71
C PHE A 476 -10.55 22.93 0.44
N GLY A 477 -10.36 23.92 1.33
CA GLY A 477 -9.34 24.95 1.19
C GLY A 477 -9.72 26.07 0.21
N CYS A 478 -10.99 26.23 -0.17
CA CYS A 478 -11.37 27.23 -1.18
C CYS A 478 -10.94 28.67 -0.83
N ASP A 479 -11.03 29.05 0.44
CA ASP A 479 -10.64 30.38 0.94
C ASP A 479 -9.34 30.34 1.77
N GLU A 480 -8.52 29.28 1.60
CA GLU A 480 -7.29 29.04 2.34
C GLU A 480 -6.09 28.91 1.38
N PRO A 481 -5.55 30.00 0.81
CA PRO A 481 -4.61 29.96 -0.30
C PRO A 481 -3.26 29.29 0.01
N ASN A 482 -2.92 29.14 1.29
CA ASN A 482 -1.66 28.54 1.75
C ASN A 482 -1.77 27.02 2.02
N THR A 483 -2.97 26.45 1.92
CA THR A 483 -3.21 25.01 2.09
C THR A 483 -3.29 24.31 0.73
N VAL A 484 -3.09 22.99 0.74
CA VAL A 484 -3.41 22.13 -0.41
C VAL A 484 -4.88 22.30 -0.74
N PHE A 485 -5.23 22.44 -2.01
CA PHE A 485 -6.62 22.39 -2.45
C PHE A 485 -7.06 20.93 -2.57
N LEU A 486 -8.03 20.51 -1.78
CA LEU A 486 -8.47 19.11 -1.72
C LEU A 486 -9.73 18.93 -2.55
N ILE A 487 -9.66 18.09 -3.58
CA ILE A 487 -10.81 17.57 -4.32
C ILE A 487 -11.17 16.23 -3.71
N TYR A 488 -12.18 16.23 -2.85
CA TYR A 488 -12.64 15.06 -2.12
C TYR A 488 -13.72 14.32 -2.92
N LEU A 489 -13.52 13.02 -3.12
CA LEU A 489 -14.39 12.10 -3.87
C LEU A 489 -14.81 10.93 -2.95
N PRO A 490 -15.91 11.08 -2.20
CA PRO A 490 -16.40 10.01 -1.32
C PRO A 490 -17.05 8.88 -2.11
N ASN A 491 -16.89 7.66 -1.60
CA ASN A 491 -17.67 6.51 -2.03
C ASN A 491 -19.15 6.75 -1.78
N VAL A 492 -19.94 6.60 -2.84
CA VAL A 492 -21.40 6.73 -2.86
C VAL A 492 -21.97 5.80 -3.91
N ASN A 493 -23.17 5.28 -3.68
CA ASN A 493 -23.87 4.45 -4.66
C ASN A 493 -24.46 5.33 -5.77
N TYR A 494 -23.81 5.40 -6.92
CA TYR A 494 -24.39 5.98 -8.13
C TYR A 494 -24.98 4.92 -9.06
N THR A 495 -24.21 3.86 -9.33
CA THR A 495 -24.60 2.83 -10.31
C THR A 495 -24.58 1.41 -9.75
N TYR A 496 -23.94 1.20 -8.60
CA TYR A 496 -23.85 -0.11 -7.95
C TYR A 496 -23.82 0.07 -6.42
N PRO A 497 -24.28 -0.92 -5.61
CA PRO A 497 -24.11 -0.91 -4.16
C PRO A 497 -22.65 -1.11 -3.76
N SER A 498 -21.89 -0.01 -3.72
CA SER A 498 -20.46 0.02 -3.44
C SER A 498 -20.11 -0.06 -1.96
N ASN A 499 -21.11 -0.09 -1.07
CA ASN A 499 -20.93 -0.18 0.38
C ASN A 499 -20.73 -1.62 0.89
N GLN A 500 -19.92 -2.38 0.16
CA GLN A 500 -19.58 -3.76 0.50
C GLN A 500 -18.78 -3.84 1.80
N PRO A 501 -18.97 -4.86 2.66
CA PRO A 501 -18.19 -5.01 3.89
C PRO A 501 -16.68 -5.10 3.61
N THR A 502 -15.85 -4.51 4.47
CA THR A 502 -14.37 -4.61 4.35
C THR A 502 -13.88 -6.06 4.42
N SER A 503 -14.59 -6.94 5.15
CA SER A 503 -14.29 -8.36 5.28
C SER A 503 -14.70 -9.22 4.07
N LYS A 504 -15.33 -8.64 3.04
CA LYS A 504 -15.67 -9.39 1.83
C LYS A 504 -14.41 -9.65 1.01
N ILE A 505 -14.05 -10.92 0.89
CA ILE A 505 -12.79 -11.40 0.27
C ILE A 505 -13.00 -12.13 -1.07
N GLN A 506 -14.24 -12.25 -1.54
CA GLN A 506 -14.59 -12.90 -2.80
C GLN A 506 -15.63 -12.03 -3.53
N TYR A 507 -15.42 -11.81 -4.82
CA TYR A 507 -16.30 -11.01 -5.69
C TYR A 507 -16.56 -11.77 -6.99
N SER A 508 -17.80 -11.83 -7.44
CA SER A 508 -18.08 -12.35 -8.78
C SER A 508 -17.56 -11.39 -9.85
N VAL A 509 -17.51 -11.85 -11.10
CA VAL A 509 -17.21 -10.99 -12.27
C VAL A 509 -18.17 -9.81 -12.35
N GLU A 510 -19.47 -10.03 -12.11
CA GLU A 510 -20.49 -8.97 -12.14
C GLU A 510 -20.30 -7.96 -11.02
N GLU A 511 -19.94 -8.42 -9.82
CA GLU A 511 -19.66 -7.53 -8.68
C GLU A 511 -18.40 -6.71 -8.93
N THR A 512 -17.33 -7.34 -9.41
CA THR A 512 -16.07 -6.68 -9.82
C THR A 512 -16.36 -5.56 -10.83
N ASN A 513 -17.11 -5.87 -11.88
CA ASN A 513 -17.52 -4.91 -12.89
C ASN A 513 -18.41 -3.79 -12.33
N GLY A 514 -19.38 -4.13 -11.48
CA GLY A 514 -20.31 -3.19 -10.88
C GLY A 514 -19.63 -2.15 -9.99
N MET A 515 -18.68 -2.59 -9.16
CA MET A 515 -17.87 -1.70 -8.32
C MET A 515 -17.01 -0.74 -9.15
N ILE A 516 -16.32 -1.24 -10.18
CA ILE A 516 -15.52 -0.40 -11.10
C ILE A 516 -16.41 0.61 -11.83
N GLN A 517 -17.60 0.20 -12.27
CA GLN A 517 -18.58 1.12 -12.88
C GLN A 517 -19.04 2.22 -11.90
N ASN A 518 -19.21 1.89 -10.61
CA ASN A 518 -19.54 2.88 -9.60
C ASN A 518 -18.39 3.87 -9.35
N GLY A 519 -17.15 3.39 -9.29
CA GLY A 519 -15.97 4.26 -9.22
C GLY A 519 -15.86 5.22 -10.41
N ASN A 520 -16.18 4.76 -11.62
CA ASN A 520 -16.29 5.63 -12.81
C ASN A 520 -17.36 6.73 -12.61
N ALA A 521 -18.51 6.37 -12.04
CA ALA A 521 -19.58 7.32 -11.73
C ALA A 521 -19.17 8.30 -10.63
N ILE A 522 -18.40 7.89 -9.61
CA ILE A 522 -17.84 8.80 -8.60
C ILE A 522 -16.91 9.82 -9.25
N ALA A 523 -15.94 9.37 -10.05
CA ALA A 523 -14.99 10.26 -10.71
C ALA A 523 -15.66 11.24 -11.68
N THR A 524 -16.79 10.86 -12.27
CA THR A 524 -17.54 11.70 -13.23
C THR A 524 -18.73 12.44 -12.61
N GLN A 525 -18.96 12.29 -11.31
CA GLN A 525 -20.13 12.81 -10.59
C GLN A 525 -21.44 12.40 -11.29
N ASN A 526 -21.56 11.10 -11.55
CA ASN A 526 -22.66 10.45 -12.24
C ASN A 526 -22.98 11.06 -13.62
N GLY A 527 -21.93 11.41 -14.37
CA GLY A 527 -22.07 12.01 -15.69
C GLY A 527 -22.57 13.46 -15.69
N ASP A 528 -22.44 14.21 -14.59
CA ASP A 528 -22.76 15.64 -14.55
C ASP A 528 -21.99 16.38 -15.65
N ALA A 529 -22.73 16.94 -16.61
CA ALA A 529 -22.17 17.59 -17.79
C ALA A 529 -21.23 18.78 -17.45
N ASN A 530 -21.44 19.43 -16.30
CA ASN A 530 -20.60 20.54 -15.84
C ASN A 530 -19.41 20.10 -15.00
N TRP A 531 -19.38 18.84 -14.55
CA TRP A 531 -18.34 18.37 -13.64
C TRP A 531 -16.94 18.46 -14.24
N GLY A 532 -16.75 18.14 -15.52
CA GLY A 532 -15.44 18.27 -16.17
C GLY A 532 -14.88 19.69 -16.13
N LEU A 533 -15.74 20.71 -16.22
CA LEU A 533 -15.34 22.12 -16.01
C LEU A 533 -15.00 22.38 -14.55
N CYS A 534 -15.85 21.92 -13.61
CA CYS A 534 -15.66 22.15 -12.19
C CYS A 534 -14.40 21.48 -11.62
N PHE A 535 -14.10 20.26 -12.06
CA PHE A 535 -12.85 19.57 -11.75
C PHE A 535 -11.67 20.40 -12.26
N ALA A 536 -11.73 20.91 -13.50
CA ALA A 536 -10.67 21.75 -14.06
C ALA A 536 -10.50 23.07 -13.27
N CYS A 537 -11.58 23.69 -12.81
CA CYS A 537 -11.53 24.85 -11.92
C CYS A 537 -10.87 24.51 -10.58
N GLY A 538 -11.19 23.34 -9.98
CA GLY A 538 -10.55 22.85 -8.76
C GLY A 538 -9.06 22.61 -8.93
N ILE A 539 -8.64 21.92 -10.01
CA ILE A 539 -7.22 21.73 -10.32
C ILE A 539 -6.51 23.09 -10.47
N LYS A 540 -7.12 24.05 -11.15
CA LYS A 540 -6.51 25.37 -11.36
C LYS A 540 -6.65 26.33 -10.15
N ALA A 541 -7.23 25.89 -9.03
CA ALA A 541 -7.48 26.74 -7.86
C ALA A 541 -6.20 27.27 -7.18
N ARG A 542 -5.05 26.63 -7.41
CA ARG A 542 -3.74 27.00 -6.80
C ARG A 542 -2.67 27.41 -7.79
N ASP A 543 -2.96 27.45 -9.09
CA ASP A 543 -1.96 27.80 -10.10
C ASP A 543 -1.54 29.29 -10.02
N GLY A 544 -2.36 30.15 -9.39
CA GLY A 544 -2.04 31.57 -9.10
C GLY A 544 -1.77 32.44 -10.34
N ARG A 545 -1.89 31.88 -11.55
CA ARG A 545 -1.50 32.49 -12.81
C ARG A 545 -2.64 32.38 -13.82
N GLY A 546 -3.32 33.51 -14.02
CA GLY A 546 -4.37 33.65 -15.02
C GLY A 546 -5.78 33.66 -14.42
N LYS A 547 -6.67 34.35 -15.12
CA LYS A 547 -8.08 34.41 -14.75
C LYS A 547 -8.74 33.08 -15.07
N LEU A 548 -9.43 32.49 -14.09
CA LEU A 548 -10.22 31.29 -14.33
C LEU A 548 -11.33 31.57 -15.36
N PRO A 549 -11.69 30.59 -16.21
CA PRO A 549 -12.75 30.75 -17.20
C PRO A 549 -14.11 31.10 -16.58
N LYS A 550 -14.99 31.69 -17.39
CA LYS A 550 -16.41 31.85 -17.03
C LYS A 550 -17.00 30.48 -16.68
N GLY A 551 -17.70 30.40 -15.55
CA GLY A 551 -18.30 29.17 -15.03
C GLY A 551 -17.61 28.61 -13.79
N CYS A 552 -16.34 28.95 -13.53
CA CYS A 552 -15.66 28.49 -12.31
C CYS A 552 -16.29 29.03 -11.03
N ASP A 553 -16.85 30.24 -11.04
CA ASP A 553 -17.55 30.79 -9.86
C ASP A 553 -18.75 29.92 -9.45
N ALA A 554 -19.53 29.44 -10.43
CA ALA A 554 -20.65 28.54 -10.17
C ALA A 554 -20.17 27.17 -9.64
N CYS A 555 -19.04 26.68 -10.14
CA CYS A 555 -18.42 25.47 -9.60
C CYS A 555 -17.98 25.65 -8.13
N PHE A 556 -17.33 26.76 -7.79
CA PHE A 556 -16.96 27.04 -6.41
C PHE A 556 -18.16 27.36 -5.51
N GLN A 557 -19.27 27.85 -6.05
CA GLN A 557 -20.51 27.97 -5.28
C GLN A 557 -21.11 26.60 -4.96
N LYS A 558 -21.03 25.64 -5.90
CA LYS A 558 -21.61 24.29 -5.74
C LYS A 558 -20.76 23.36 -4.88
N TYR A 559 -19.45 23.36 -5.07
CA TYR A 559 -18.56 22.34 -4.54
C TYR A 559 -17.70 22.80 -3.36
N CYS A 560 -17.46 24.10 -3.17
CA CYS A 560 -16.66 24.54 -2.04
C CYS A 560 -17.39 24.37 -0.73
N TYR A 561 -16.73 23.71 0.21
CA TYR A 561 -17.01 23.92 1.61
C TYR A 561 -16.47 25.29 2.03
N ARG A 562 -17.33 26.08 2.68
CA ARG A 562 -16.99 27.35 3.32
C ARG A 562 -17.50 27.35 4.76
N ARG A 563 -16.67 27.89 5.65
CA ARG A 563 -16.97 28.02 7.08
C ARG A 563 -18.09 29.03 7.32
#